data_AF-A0A1M7SBK0-F1
#
_entry.id   AF-A0A1M7SBK0-F1
#
_cell.length_a   1.000
_cell.length_b   1.000
_cell.length_c   1.000
_cell.angle_alpha   90.00
_cell.angle_beta   90.00
_cell.angle_gamma   90.00
#
_symmetry.space_group_name_H-M   'P 1'
#
loop_
_entity.id
_entity.type
_entity.pdbx_description
1 polymer ?
#
loop_
_entity_poly.entity_id
_entity_poly.type
_entity_poly.pdbx_seq_one_letter_code
_entity_poly.pdbx_strand_id
1 'polypeptide(L)' 'MRDVVFAIGAVLAFEGLMLALAPGLVVRALAFLQAAGVERRRMLGLGAAAAGVALLMIARS' A
#
# COMPACT_ATOMS: atom_id res chain seq x y z
N MET A 1 5.89 -13.61 -15.88
CA MET A 1 7.13 -12.99 -15.32
C MET A 1 7.16 -11.48 -15.53
N ARG A 2 6.89 -10.96 -16.75
CA ARG A 2 6.88 -9.51 -17.03
C ARG A 2 6.01 -8.69 -16.07
N ASP A 3 4.77 -9.11 -15.86
CA ASP A 3 3.81 -8.37 -15.02
C ASP A 3 4.20 -8.36 -13.54
N VAL A 4 4.84 -9.44 -13.07
CA VAL A 4 5.36 -9.53 -11.70
C VAL A 4 6.51 -8.55 -11.49
N VAL A 5 7.44 -8.48 -12.45
CA VAL A 5 8.55 -7.51 -12.41
C VAL A 5 8.02 -6.08 -12.45
N PHE A 6 7.01 -5.80 -13.28
CA PHE A 6 6.36 -4.49 -13.32
C PHE A 6 5.69 -4.14 -12.00
N ALA A 7 4.90 -5.05 -11.42
CA ALA A 7 4.22 -4.81 -10.15
C ALA A 7 5.22 -4.52 -9.01
N ILE A 8 6.29 -5.33 -8.91
CA ILE A 8 7.34 -5.10 -7.91
C ILE A 8 8.05 -3.76 -8.15
N GLY A 9 8.41 -3.45 -9.40
CA GLY A 9 9.05 -2.19 -9.76
C GLY A 9 8.18 -0.96 -9.45
N ALA A 10 6.88 -1.05 -9.71
CA ALA A 10 5.92 0.02 -9.40
C ALA A 10 5.79 0.26 -7.89
N VAL A 11 5.70 -0.82 -7.09
CA VAL A 11 5.68 -0.72 -5.61
C VAL A 11 6.97 -0.08 -5.09
N LEU A 12 8.13 -0.55 -5.54
CA LEU A 12 9.43 0.00 -5.16
C LEU A 12 9.57 1.49 -5.52
N ALA A 13 9.15 1.87 -6.73
CA ALA A 13 9.20 3.27 -7.16
C ALA A 13 8.30 4.15 -6.29
N PHE A 14 7.07 3.70 -6.00
CA PHE A 14 6.14 4.45 -5.19
C PHE A 14 6.60 4.59 -3.73
N GLU A 15 7.05 3.49 -3.11
CA GLU A 15 7.58 3.52 -1.74
C GLU A 15 8.85 4.36 -1.64
N GLY A 16 9.76 4.25 -2.62
CA GLY A 16 10.96 5.07 -2.70
C GLY A 16 10.66 6.56 -2.83
N LEU A 17 9.68 6.94 -3.66
CA LEU A 17 9.22 8.33 -3.78
C LEU A 17 8.58 8.83 -2.49
N MET A 18 7.78 8.00 -1.82
CA MET A 18 7.18 8.35 -0.53
C MET A 18 8.26 8.64 0.51
N LEU A 19 9.32 7.81 0.56
CA LEU A 19 10.47 8.01 1.44
C LEU A 19 11.29 9.25 1.06
N ALA A 20 11.51 9.50 -0.24
CA ALA A 20 12.32 10.62 -0.71
C ALA A 20 11.62 11.98 -0.57
N LEU A 21 10.33 12.06 -0.90
CA LEU A 21 9.57 13.31 -0.93
C LEU A 21 8.90 13.64 0.40
N ALA A 22 8.50 12.62 1.16
CA ALA A 22 7.75 12.80 2.41
C ALA A 22 8.16 11.76 3.48
N PRO A 23 9.44 11.75 3.92
CA PRO A 23 9.95 10.74 4.85
C PRO A 23 9.14 10.66 6.16
N GLY A 24 8.58 11.79 6.62
CA GLY A 24 7.73 11.83 7.83
C GLY A 24 6.35 11.20 7.66
N LEU A 25 5.87 10.97 6.44
CA LEU A 25 4.55 10.39 6.16
C LEU A 25 4.50 8.92 6.60
N VAL A 26 5.56 8.15 6.31
CA VAL A 26 5.68 6.74 6.71
C VAL A 26 5.62 6.61 8.23
N VAL A 27 6.41 7.44 8.94
CA VAL A 27 6.47 7.42 10.41
C VAL A 27 5.11 7.75 11.02
N ARG A 28 4.41 8.77 10.50
CA ARG A 28 3.07 9.14 10.97
C ARG A 28 2.03 8.06 10.68
N ALA A 29 2.08 7.44 9.51
CA ALA A 29 1.20 6.32 9.16
C ALA A 29 1.42 5.12 10.08
N LEU A 30 2.68 4.77 10.36
CA LEU A 30 3.02 3.70 11.30
C LEU A 30 2.57 4.01 12.71
N ALA A 31 2.74 5.25 13.19
CA ALA A 31 2.24 5.67 14.50
C ALA A 31 0.71 5.56 14.58
N PHE A 32 -0.01 5.96 13.53
CA PHE A 32 -1.46 5.78 13.43
C PHE A 32 -1.86 4.29 13.48
N LEU A 33 -1.17 3.43 12.73
CA LEU A 33 -1.44 1.99 12.72
C LEU A 33 -1.11 1.33 14.07
N GLN A 34 -0.04 1.77 14.74
CA GLN A 34 0.30 1.28 16.08
C GLN A 34 -0.74 1.70 17.13
N ALA A 35 -1.25 2.92 17.05
CA ALA A 35 -2.33 3.40 17.90
C ALA A 35 -3.67 2.68 17.62
N ALA A 36 -3.83 2.08 16.44
CA ALA A 36 -4.98 1.27 16.12
C ALA A 36 -4.90 -0.12 16.80
N GLY A 37 -6.03 -0.56 17.38
CA GLY A 37 -6.17 -1.94 17.86
C GLY A 37 -5.98 -2.98 16.74
N VAL A 38 -5.65 -4.21 17.12
CA VAL A 38 -5.36 -5.31 16.18
C VAL A 38 -6.48 -5.52 15.17
N GLU A 39 -7.74 -5.49 15.62
CA GLU A 39 -8.89 -5.71 14.73
C GLU A 39 -9.04 -4.58 13.70
N ARG A 40 -8.81 -3.32 14.11
CA ARG A 40 -8.86 -2.19 13.17
C ARG A 40 -7.75 -2.26 12.14
N ARG A 41 -6.54 -2.70 12.52
CA ARG A 41 -5.45 -2.97 11.57
C ARG A 41 -5.81 -4.06 10.57
N ARG A 42 -6.47 -5.15 11.00
CA ARG A 42 -6.95 -6.21 10.11
C ARG A 42 -7.97 -5.69 9.11
N MET A 43 -8.98 -4.94 9.58
CA MET A 43 -9.99 -4.34 8.70
C MET A 43 -9.38 -3.38 7.67
N LEU A 44 -8.42 -2.54 8.08
CA LEU A 44 -7.72 -1.65 7.15
C LEU A 44 -6.93 -2.43 6.09
N GLY A 45 -6.20 -3.48 6.50
CA GLY A 45 -5.46 -4.33 5.57
C GLY A 45 -6.37 -5.07 4.58
N LEU A 46 -7.48 -5.65 5.07
CA LEU A 46 -8.46 -6.33 4.22
C LEU A 46 -9.15 -5.35 3.25
N GLY A 47 -9.51 -4.15 3.72
CA GLY A 47 -10.09 -3.11 2.89
C GLY A 47 -9.13 -2.64 1.79
N ALA A 48 -7.86 -2.41 2.12
CA ALA A 48 -6.83 -2.06 1.16
C ALA A 48 -6.60 -3.16 0.12
N ALA A 49 -6.55 -4.43 0.54
CA ALA A 49 -6.42 -5.57 -0.35
C ALA A 49 -7.61 -5.69 -1.31
N ALA A 50 -8.84 -5.60 -0.80
CA ALA A 50 -10.05 -5.67 -1.62
C ALA A 50 -10.12 -4.52 -2.64
N ALA A 51 -9.80 -3.30 -2.21
CA ALA A 51 -9.75 -2.13 -3.09
C ALA A 51 -8.67 -2.29 -4.17
N GLY A 52 -7.47 -2.77 -3.81
CA GLY A 52 -6.39 -3.04 -4.76
C GLY A 52 -6.80 -4.05 -5.83
N VAL A 53 -7.45 -5.15 -5.45
CA VAL A 53 -7.98 -6.15 -6.39
C VAL A 53 -9.04 -5.53 -7.29
N ALA A 54 -9.98 -4.76 -6.75
CA ALA A 54 -11.02 -4.09 -7.54
C ALA A 54 -10.42 -3.12 -8.58
N LEU A 55 -9.41 -2.34 -8.21
CA LEU A 55 -8.70 -1.46 -9.13
C LEU A 55 -7.95 -2.24 -10.22
N LEU A 56 -7.29 -3.35 -9.88
CA LEU A 56 -6.64 -4.21 -10.86
C LEU A 56 -7.64 -4.87 -11.81
N MET A 57 -8.84 -5.21 -11.35
CA MET A 57 -9.91 -5.72 -12.21
C MET A 57 -10.35 -4.64 -13.21
N ILE A 58 -10.57 -3.41 -12.76
CA ILE A 58 -10.94 -2.27 -13.62
C ILE A 58 -9.81 -1.94 -14.62
N ALA A 59 -8.56 -2.01 -14.20
CA ALA A 59 -7.43 -1.72 -15.08
C ALA A 59 -7.19 -2.83 -16.13
N ARG A 60 -7.69 -4.04 -15.89
CA ARG A 60 -7.56 -5.20 -16.78
C ARG A 60 -8.72 -5.33 -17.78
N SER A 61 -9.91 -4.83 -17.44
CA SER A 61 -11.10 -4.83 -18.31
C SER A 61 -10.95 -3.89 -19.49
#